data_AF-A0A6G2Q593-F1
#
_entry.id   AF-A0A6G2Q593-F1
#
_cell.length_a   1.000
_cell.length_b   1.000
_cell.length_c   1.000
_cell.angle_alpha   90.00
_cell.angle_beta   90.00
_cell.angle_gamma   90.00
#
_symmetry.space_group_name_H-M   'P 1'
#
loop_
_entity.id
_entity.type
_entity.pdbx_description
1 polymer ?
#
loop_
_entity_poly.entity_id
_entity_poly.type
_entity_poly.pdbx_seq_one_letter_code
_entity_poly.pdbx_strand_id
1 'polypeptide(L)'
;MPPVPADPTVVHPMPEQPRVVLLKPLITSPLIEVGDFSYYDDPDDPTAFETRNVLYHYGPEKLVIGKFCALGEGVRFIMNGAN
;
A
#
# COMPACT_ATOMS: atom_id res chain seq x y z
N MET A 1 20.71 23.34 -1.76
CA MET A 1 20.62 22.13 -0.92
C MET A 1 20.60 20.93 -1.85
N PRO A 2 21.38 19.87 -1.59
CA PRO A 2 21.19 18.60 -2.31
C PRO A 2 19.79 18.05 -2.01
N PRO A 3 19.16 17.33 -2.97
CA PRO A 3 17.87 16.70 -2.71
C PRO A 3 18.02 15.67 -1.58
N VAL A 4 17.07 15.67 -0.65
CA VAL A 4 16.99 14.64 0.40
C VAL A 4 16.72 13.30 -0.28
N PRO A 5 17.46 12.22 0.03
CA PRO A 5 17.19 10.89 -0.50
C PRO A 5 15.77 10.44 -0.17
N ALA A 6 15.12 9.71 -1.07
CA ALA A 6 13.80 9.15 -0.82
C ALA A 6 13.86 8.15 0.35
N ASP A 7 12.94 8.29 1.31
CA ASP A 7 12.82 7.44 2.50
C ASP A 7 11.62 6.48 2.34
N PRO A 8 11.84 5.15 2.29
CA PRO A 8 10.76 4.18 2.12
C PRO A 8 9.89 3.98 3.37
N THR A 9 10.24 4.61 4.50
CA THR A 9 9.51 4.49 5.77
C THR A 9 8.51 5.62 6.01
N VAL A 10 8.47 6.61 5.11
CA VAL A 10 7.54 7.74 5.20
C VAL A 10 6.24 7.41 4.49
N VAL A 11 5.12 7.42 5.22
CA VAL A 11 3.78 7.13 4.65
C VAL A 11 3.44 8.07 3.51
N HIS A 12 3.69 9.38 3.65
CA HIS A 12 3.47 10.38 2.61
C HIS A 12 4.81 10.87 2.04
N PRO A 13 5.38 10.22 1.01
CA PRO A 13 6.68 10.58 0.45
C PRO A 13 6.63 11.88 -0.36
N MET A 14 5.44 12.34 -0.74
CA MET A 14 5.18 13.55 -1.52
C MET A 14 4.16 14.42 -0.76
N PRO A 15 4.59 15.35 0.11
CA PRO A 15 3.67 16.16 0.93
C PRO A 15 2.61 16.94 0.14
N GLU A 16 2.94 17.37 -1.08
CA GLU A 16 2.03 18.07 -2.00
C GLU A 16 1.04 17.12 -2.72
N GLN A 17 1.18 15.80 -2.52
CA GLN A 17 0.35 14.75 -3.13
C GLN A 17 -0.21 13.83 -2.02
N PRO A 18 -1.16 14.32 -1.20
CA PRO A 18 -1.70 13.56 -0.06
C PRO A 18 -2.41 12.26 -0.46
N ARG A 19 -2.85 12.17 -1.72
CA ARG A 19 -3.46 10.98 -2.34
C ARG A 19 -2.49 9.81 -2.53
N VAL A 20 -1.17 10.04 -2.44
CA VAL A 20 -0.14 9.01 -2.63
C VAL A 20 0.42 8.59 -1.28
N VAL A 21 0.39 7.28 -0.99
CA VAL A 21 1.03 6.70 0.20
C VAL A 21 1.98 5.57 -0.15
N LEU A 22 3.10 5.47 0.55
CA LEU A 22 3.89 4.25 0.55
C LEU A 22 3.16 3.19 1.37
N LEU A 23 3.05 1.99 0.78
CA LEU A 23 2.31 0.90 1.40
C LEU A 23 3.11 0.24 2.52
N LYS A 24 4.42 0.04 2.34
CA LYS A 24 5.26 -0.65 3.33
C LYS A 24 5.15 -0.09 4.77
N PRO A 25 5.25 1.24 5.02
CA PRO A 25 5.09 1.78 6.37
C PRO A 25 3.63 1.85 6.85
N LEU A 26 2.66 1.63 5.96
CA LEU A 26 1.23 1.67 6.25
C LEU A 26 0.66 0.30 6.66
N ILE A 27 1.19 -0.79 6.11
CA ILE A 27 0.73 -2.16 6.37
C ILE A 27 0.95 -2.56 7.83
N THR A 28 -0.09 -3.07 8.47
CA THR A 28 -0.08 -3.57 9.86
C THR A 28 -0.36 -5.07 9.94
N SER A 29 -1.05 -5.64 8.95
CA SER A 29 -1.40 -7.06 8.91
C SER A 29 -0.16 -7.92 8.71
N PRO A 30 0.04 -8.97 9.53
CA PRO A 30 1.13 -9.94 9.32
C PRO A 30 0.91 -10.83 8.08
N LEU A 31 -0.27 -10.75 7.47
CA LEU A 31 -0.63 -11.50 6.27
C LEU A 31 -0.38 -10.71 4.98
N ILE A 32 0.08 -9.45 5.07
CA ILE A 32 0.37 -8.61 3.92
C ILE A 32 1.85 -8.24 3.96
N GLU A 33 2.55 -8.47 2.85
CA GLU A 33 3.96 -8.10 2.68
C GLU A 33 4.10 -7.15 1.50
N VAL A 34 4.78 -6.02 1.69
CA VAL A 34 4.98 -5.01 0.66
C VAL A 34 6.45 -4.57 0.61
N GLY A 35 7.02 -4.59 -0.59
CA GLY A 35 8.35 -4.09 -0.85
C GLY A 35 8.48 -2.56 -0.77
N ASP A 36 9.73 -2.10 -0.63
CA ASP A 36 10.08 -0.67 -0.58
C ASP A 36 9.57 0.08 -1.82
N PHE A 37 9.14 1.33 -1.60
CA PHE A 37 8.71 2.27 -2.64
C PHE A 37 7.47 1.86 -3.46
N SER A 38 6.81 0.76 -3.09
CA SER A 38 5.50 0.44 -3.63
C SER A 38 4.45 1.33 -2.99
N TYR A 39 3.61 1.95 -3.82
CA TYR A 39 2.67 2.98 -3.39
C TYR A 39 1.26 2.71 -3.91
N TYR A 40 0.30 3.34 -3.24
CA TYR A 40 -1.10 3.40 -3.65
C TYR A 40 -1.52 4.86 -3.83
N ASP A 41 -2.26 5.13 -4.91
CA ASP A 41 -2.87 6.44 -5.20
C ASP A 41 -4.39 6.33 -5.07
N ASP A 42 -4.98 7.11 -4.17
CA ASP A 42 -6.43 7.19 -3.94
C ASP A 42 -6.82 8.62 -3.54
N PRO A 43 -7.79 9.26 -4.22
CA PRO A 43 -8.24 10.60 -3.87
C PRO A 43 -9.05 10.65 -2.57
N ASP A 44 -9.65 9.54 -2.13
CA ASP A 44 -10.56 9.50 -0.97
C ASP A 44 -9.81 9.18 0.33
N ASP A 45 -9.20 8.01 0.41
CA ASP A 45 -8.48 7.53 1.60
C ASP A 45 -7.41 6.49 1.24
N PRO A 46 -6.20 6.93 0.86
CA PRO A 46 -5.13 6.00 0.50
C PRO A 46 -4.59 5.24 1.73
N THR A 47 -4.82 5.74 2.95
CA THR A 47 -4.36 5.11 4.19
C THR A 47 -5.19 3.87 4.59
N ALA A 48 -6.39 3.73 4.04
CA ALA A 48 -7.27 2.60 4.30
C ALA A 48 -7.05 1.40 3.34
N PHE A 49 -5.89 1.31 2.69
CA PHE A 49 -5.58 0.24 1.72
C PHE A 49 -5.89 -1.18 2.24
N GLU A 50 -5.53 -1.51 3.48
CA GLU A 50 -5.78 -2.85 4.04
C GLU A 50 -7.26 -3.22 4.09
N THR A 51 -8.14 -2.26 4.38
CA THR A 51 -9.59 -2.53 4.57
C THR A 51 -10.40 -2.28 3.31
N ARG A 52 -9.98 -1.35 2.45
CA ARG A 52 -10.68 -0.97 1.21
C ARG A 52 -10.23 -1.77 0.00
N ASN A 53 -8.97 -2.21 -0.04
CA ASN A 53 -8.36 -2.79 -1.23
C ASN A 53 -7.97 -4.26 -1.06
N VAL A 54 -7.88 -4.79 0.17
CA VAL A 54 -7.62 -6.21 0.42
C VAL A 54 -8.87 -6.87 1.00
N LEU A 55 -9.61 -7.59 0.16
CA LEU A 55 -10.95 -8.08 0.48
C LEU A 55 -10.94 -9.58 0.76
N TYR A 56 -11.76 -10.01 1.71
CA TYR A 56 -11.97 -11.42 2.07
C TYR A 56 -10.72 -12.14 2.58
N HIS A 57 -9.82 -11.40 3.23
CA HIS A 57 -8.54 -11.93 3.71
C HIS A 57 -8.65 -12.47 5.14
N TYR A 58 -9.12 -13.71 5.26
CA TYR A 58 -9.26 -14.36 6.58
C TYR A 58 -8.06 -15.24 6.95
N GLY A 59 -7.11 -15.40 6.03
CA GLY A 59 -5.89 -16.20 6.20
C GLY A 59 -6.10 -17.70 5.98
N PRO A 60 -5.01 -18.50 6.00
CA PRO A 60 -3.64 -18.11 6.40
C PRO A 60 -2.75 -17.57 5.26
N GLU A 61 -3.29 -17.40 4.05
CA GLU A 61 -2.56 -16.98 2.86
C GLU A 61 -2.02 -15.56 3.00
N LYS A 62 -0.98 -15.25 2.22
CA LYS A 62 -0.38 -13.91 2.20
C LYS A 62 -0.65 -13.18 0.89
N LEU A 63 -0.88 -11.88 0.97
CA LEU A 63 -0.73 -10.96 -0.16
C LEU A 63 0.72 -10.46 -0.18
N VAL A 64 1.43 -10.67 -1.28
CA VAL A 64 2.82 -10.22 -1.44
C VAL A 64 2.92 -9.26 -2.62
N ILE A 65 3.34 -8.03 -2.36
CA ILE A 65 3.58 -6.98 -3.35
C ILE A 65 5.07 -6.67 -3.40
N GLY A 66 5.65 -6.65 -4.61
CA GLY A 66 7.07 -6.39 -4.84
C GLY A 66 7.52 -4.96 -4.50
N LYS A 67 8.74 -4.60 -4.89
CA LYS A 67 9.27 -3.22 -4.77
C LYS A 67 8.90 -2.39 -6.00
N PHE A 68 8.79 -1.06 -5.85
CA PHE A 68 8.55 -0.12 -6.93
C PHE A 68 7.27 -0.38 -7.75
N CYS A 69 6.23 -0.95 -7.12
CA CYS A 69 4.92 -1.10 -7.73
C CYS A 69 4.09 0.17 -7.59
N ALA A 70 3.39 0.55 -8.66
CA ALA A 70 2.41 1.63 -8.67
C ALA A 70 1.00 1.05 -8.70
N LEU A 71 0.25 1.17 -7.61
CA LEU A 71 -1.15 0.74 -7.56
C LEU A 71 -2.05 1.96 -7.74
N GLY A 72 -2.82 1.96 -8.83
CA GLY A 72 -3.76 3.04 -9.14
C GLY A 72 -5.06 2.94 -8.35
N GLU A 73 -5.81 4.04 -8.39
CA GLU A 73 -7.12 4.19 -7.76
C GLU A 73 -8.04 2.99 -8.03
N GLY A 74 -8.67 2.48 -6.96
CA GLY A 74 -9.69 1.45 -7.05
C GLY A 74 -9.19 0.02 -7.29
N VAL A 75 -7.87 -0.22 -7.34
CA VAL A 75 -7.30 -1.60 -7.37
C VAL A 75 -7.82 -2.40 -6.19
N ARG A 76 -8.26 -3.64 -6.40
CA ARG A 76 -8.66 -4.55 -5.33
C ARG A 76 -8.01 -5.91 -5.48
N PHE A 77 -7.55 -6.46 -4.37
CA PHE A 77 -7.07 -7.81 -4.22
C PHE A 77 -8.18 -8.63 -3.58
N ILE A 78 -8.72 -9.59 -4.34
CA ILE A 78 -9.71 -10.54 -3.84
C ILE A 78 -8.97 -11.76 -3.32
N MET A 79 -9.09 -11.99 -2.02
CA MET A 79 -8.43 -13.12 -1.36
C MET A 79 -9.34 -14.35 -1.35
N ASN A 80 -8.81 -15.47 -0.85
CA ASN A 80 -9.45 -16.78 -0.87
C ASN A 80 -10.80 -16.88 -0.14
N GLY A 81 -11.08 -16.01 0.84
CA GLY A 81 -12.34 -16.01 1.59
C GLY A 81 -13.59 -15.62 0.77
N ALA A 82 -13.42 -15.29 -0.51
CA ALA A 82 -14.50 -14.98 -1.44
C ALA A 82 -15.07 -16.23 -2.16
N ASN A 83 -14.46 -17.40 -1.97
CA ASN A 83 -14.79 -18.66 -2.61
C ASN A 83 -15.70 -19.55 -1.74
#